data_AF-A0A914WIZ4-F1
#
_entry.id   AF-A0A914WIZ4-F1
#
_cell.length_a   1.000
_cell.length_b   1.000
_cell.length_c   1.000
_cell.angle_alpha   90.00
_cell.angle_beta   90.00
_cell.angle_gamma   90.00
#
_symmetry.space_group_name_H-M   'P 1'
#
loop_
_entity.id
_entity.type
_entity.pdbx_description
1 polymer ?
#
loop_
_entity_poly.entity_id
_entity_poly.type
_entity_poly.pdbx_seq_one_letter_code
_entity_poly.pdbx_strand_id
1 'polypeptide(L)'
;MLIFDVNGIIAGIQTAVPKATWTPPPGPNVGHPLIDDGEFWTLTAYFIDPSRICNGRTSEDLRTEGTGTALYIQNGTDPLKSVIQILQDEKQLVPTTQWTKGHCFYTMGDHYWYNVRADMPCNQFFPSCLLYNKGQLNAFCWALNTQLTSPRYEHPTLSVLSQFIDPVPQCFATDPDYKALSTMHVYFSSEISDLC
;
A
#
# COMPACT_ATOMS: atom_id res chain seq x y z
N MET A 1 -6.20 2.22 -11.32
CA MET A 1 -5.88 3.03 -12.51
C MET A 1 -4.37 3.04 -12.68
N LEU A 2 -3.84 2.80 -13.88
CA LEU A 2 -2.40 2.93 -14.12
C LEU A 2 -2.04 4.39 -14.37
N ILE A 3 -0.86 4.79 -13.93
CA ILE A 3 -0.24 6.08 -14.23
C ILE A 3 0.85 5.83 -15.26
N PHE A 4 0.94 6.69 -16.27
CA PHE A 4 1.95 6.61 -17.32
C PHE A 4 2.83 7.86 -17.27
N ASP A 5 4.10 7.71 -17.64
CA ASP A 5 4.95 8.86 -17.96
C ASP A 5 4.54 9.51 -19.30
N VAL A 6 5.15 10.65 -19.62
CA VAL A 6 4.83 11.42 -20.85
C VAL A 6 5.08 10.65 -22.15
N ASN A 7 5.84 9.55 -22.11
CA ASN A 7 6.11 8.69 -23.26
C ASN A 7 5.21 7.44 -23.28
N GLY A 8 4.24 7.34 -22.36
CA GLY A 8 3.26 6.25 -22.32
C GLY A 8 3.74 4.97 -21.64
N ILE A 9 4.82 5.02 -20.85
CA ILE A 9 5.33 3.86 -20.10
C ILE A 9 4.78 3.89 -18.67
N ILE A 10 4.30 2.76 -18.16
CA ILE A 10 3.67 2.64 -16.82
C ILE A 10 4.63 3.15 -15.74
N ALA A 11 4.29 4.24 -15.07
CA ALA A 11 5.07 4.86 -14.02
C ALA A 11 4.53 4.59 -12.61
N GLY A 12 3.29 4.09 -12.50
CA GLY A 12 2.67 3.83 -11.20
C GLY A 12 1.23 3.32 -11.31
N ILE A 13 0.57 3.28 -10.17
CA ILE A 13 -0.81 2.87 -10.01
C ILE A 13 -1.50 3.72 -8.94
N GLN A 14 -2.75 4.08 -9.21
CA GLN A 14 -3.61 4.83 -8.30
C GLN A 14 -4.91 4.08 -8.06
N THR A 15 -5.39 4.13 -6.84
CA THR A 15 -6.76 3.73 -6.48
C THR A 15 -7.53 4.93 -5.93
N ALA A 16 -8.84 4.92 -6.12
CA ALA A 16 -9.74 5.94 -5.62
C ALA A 16 -10.86 5.26 -4.82
N VAL A 17 -11.22 5.85 -3.69
CA VAL A 17 -12.23 5.34 -2.75
C VAL A 17 -13.24 6.45 -2.46
N PRO A 18 -14.56 6.22 -2.61
CA PRO A 18 -15.54 7.25 -2.30
C PRO A 18 -15.44 7.65 -0.82
N LYS A 19 -15.39 8.95 -0.52
CA LYS A 19 -15.31 9.41 0.88
C LYS A 19 -16.50 8.94 1.71
N ALA A 20 -17.66 8.79 1.07
CA ALA A 20 -18.89 8.32 1.70
C ALA A 20 -18.81 6.90 2.27
N THR A 21 -17.86 6.05 1.85
CA THR A 21 -17.70 4.70 2.39
C THR A 21 -16.83 4.68 3.66
N TRP A 22 -16.10 5.75 3.94
CA TRP A 22 -15.16 5.81 5.05
C TRP A 22 -15.81 6.43 6.28
N THR A 23 -16.19 5.60 7.24
CA THR A 23 -16.77 6.04 8.52
C THR A 23 -16.02 5.36 9.67
N PRO A 24 -15.46 6.13 10.64
CA PRO A 24 -15.22 7.57 10.59
C PRO A 24 -14.22 7.94 9.47
N PRO A 25 -14.19 9.19 8.98
CA PRO A 25 -13.22 9.59 7.98
C PRO A 25 -11.77 9.35 8.46
N PRO A 26 -10.81 9.22 7.55
CA PRO A 26 -9.40 9.10 7.90
C PRO A 26 -8.99 10.22 8.87
N GLY A 27 -8.30 9.86 9.94
CA GLY A 27 -7.84 10.82 10.93
C GLY A 27 -6.78 11.75 10.34
N PRO A 28 -6.50 12.90 10.97
CA PRO A 28 -5.51 13.86 10.48
C PRO A 28 -4.10 13.25 10.34
N ASN A 29 -3.81 12.17 11.07
CA ASN A 29 -2.54 11.44 11.03
C ASN A 29 -2.52 10.25 10.04
N VAL A 30 -3.62 10.00 9.31
CA VAL A 30 -3.69 9.03 8.18
C VAL A 30 -3.73 9.73 6.84
N GLY A 31 -4.04 11.03 6.84
CA GLY A 31 -4.13 11.88 5.66
C GLY A 31 -2.80 12.37 5.09
N HIS A 32 -1.79 11.49 5.00
CA HIS A 32 -0.62 11.75 4.16
C HIS A 32 -0.65 10.94 2.87
N PRO A 33 -0.90 9.62 2.87
CA PRO A 33 -1.07 8.86 1.62
C PRO A 33 -2.45 8.99 0.98
N LEU A 34 -3.47 9.37 1.75
CA LEU A 34 -4.82 9.64 1.23
C LEU A 34 -4.90 11.10 0.77
N ILE A 35 -4.95 11.29 -0.54
CA ILE A 35 -5.04 12.61 -1.16
C ILE A 35 -6.51 12.93 -1.45
N ASP A 36 -6.94 14.10 -1.00
CA ASP A 36 -8.27 14.63 -1.28
C ASP A 36 -8.42 14.88 -2.80
N ASP A 37 -9.37 14.20 -3.42
CA ASP A 37 -9.76 14.40 -4.82
C ASP A 37 -11.28 14.55 -4.93
N GLY A 38 -11.82 15.57 -4.25
CA GLY A 38 -13.24 15.92 -4.32
C GLY A 38 -14.12 14.90 -3.59
N GLU A 39 -14.84 14.07 -4.35
CA GLU A 39 -15.72 13.02 -3.78
C GLU A 39 -14.96 11.75 -3.37
N PHE A 40 -13.66 11.66 -3.71
CA PHE A 40 -12.84 10.49 -3.47
C PHE A 40 -11.61 10.81 -2.61
N TRP A 41 -11.15 9.80 -1.88
CA TRP A 41 -9.77 9.71 -1.43
C TRP A 41 -8.96 8.94 -2.46
N THR A 42 -7.78 9.42 -2.82
CA THR A 42 -6.89 8.72 -3.74
C THR A 42 -5.63 8.25 -3.02
N LEU A 43 -5.12 7.09 -3.43
CA LEU A 43 -3.81 6.58 -3.03
C LEU A 43 -3.01 6.25 -4.26
N THR A 44 -1.74 6.63 -4.22
CA THR A 44 -0.85 6.51 -5.37
C THR A 44 0.45 5.84 -4.97
N ALA A 45 0.82 4.84 -5.74
CA ALA A 45 2.13 4.23 -5.72
C ALA A 45 2.83 4.47 -7.07
N TYR A 46 4.10 4.83 -7.03
CA TYR A 46 4.94 4.98 -8.21
C TYR A 46 5.98 3.86 -8.26
N PHE A 47 6.27 3.38 -9.46
CA PHE A 47 7.28 2.35 -9.73
C PHE A 47 8.62 2.97 -10.17
N ILE A 48 8.64 4.29 -10.35
CA ILE A 48 9.82 5.10 -10.62
C ILE A 48 9.77 6.36 -9.75
N ASP A 49 10.90 7.04 -9.62
CA ASP A 49 10.95 8.37 -9.01
C ASP A 49 9.95 9.32 -9.71
N PRO A 50 9.01 9.95 -8.98
CA PRO A 50 7.99 10.84 -9.57
C PRO A 50 8.57 11.98 -10.40
N SER A 51 9.79 12.45 -10.11
CA SER A 51 10.47 13.50 -10.88
C SER A 51 10.78 13.10 -12.33
N ARG A 52 10.78 11.79 -12.64
CA ARG A 52 11.02 11.27 -13.99
C ARG A 52 9.77 11.22 -14.85
N ILE A 53 8.57 11.26 -14.25
CA ILE A 53 7.29 11.04 -14.96
C ILE A 53 7.06 12.08 -16.06
N CYS A 54 7.31 13.36 -15.76
CA CYS A 54 7.10 14.46 -16.72
C CYS A 54 8.24 14.62 -17.74
N ASN A 55 9.42 14.04 -17.46
CA ASN A 55 10.54 14.02 -18.40
C ASN A 55 10.45 12.81 -19.36
N GLY A 56 9.81 11.73 -18.90
CA GLY A 56 9.57 10.52 -19.68
C GLY A 56 10.77 9.58 -19.68
N ARG A 57 10.49 8.27 -19.73
CA ARG A 57 11.51 7.25 -19.97
C ARG A 57 11.65 6.94 -21.45
N THR A 58 12.85 6.56 -21.85
CA THR A 58 13.16 6.08 -23.20
C THR A 58 12.80 4.61 -23.37
N SER A 59 12.78 4.10 -24.60
CA SER A 59 12.65 2.67 -24.86
C SER A 59 13.79 1.84 -24.26
N GLU A 60 14.97 2.45 -24.10
CA GLU A 60 16.12 1.81 -23.47
C GLU A 60 15.96 1.71 -21.95
N ASP A 61 15.41 2.75 -21.32
CA ASP A 61 15.02 2.70 -19.90
C ASP A 61 13.98 1.59 -19.68
N LEU A 62 12.94 1.49 -20.52
CA LEU A 62 11.97 0.39 -20.44
C LEU A 62 12.63 -0.99 -20.59
N ARG A 63 13.59 -1.13 -21.49
CA ARG A 63 14.30 -2.41 -21.70
C ARG A 63 15.14 -2.82 -20.49
N THR A 64 15.70 -1.86 -19.77
CA THR A 64 16.65 -2.10 -18.67
C THR A 64 15.99 -2.10 -17.30
N GLU A 65 15.01 -1.23 -17.08
CA GLU A 65 14.29 -1.04 -15.83
C GLU A 65 12.94 -1.78 -15.80
N GLY A 66 12.42 -2.22 -16.96
CA GLY A 66 11.07 -2.77 -17.05
C GLY A 66 10.01 -1.74 -16.66
N THR A 67 9.00 -2.19 -15.90
CA THR A 67 7.94 -1.32 -15.38
C THR A 67 8.47 -0.26 -14.41
N GLY A 68 9.55 -0.56 -13.67
CA GLY A 68 10.11 0.37 -12.69
C GLY A 68 11.21 -0.24 -11.84
N THR A 69 11.92 0.61 -11.08
CA THR A 69 13.12 0.25 -10.32
C THR A 69 12.95 0.29 -8.80
N ALA A 70 11.89 0.94 -8.32
CA ALA A 70 11.62 1.08 -6.89
C ALA A 70 10.13 1.37 -6.64
N LEU A 71 9.67 1.13 -5.42
CA LEU A 71 8.31 1.48 -5.00
C LEU A 71 8.35 2.78 -4.18
N TYR A 72 7.49 3.73 -4.54
CA TYR A 72 7.25 4.96 -3.80
C TYR A 72 5.76 5.08 -3.48
N ILE A 73 5.41 5.28 -2.22
CA ILE A 73 4.02 5.58 -1.81
C ILE A 73 3.90 7.09 -1.63
N GLN A 74 2.99 7.73 -2.36
CA GLN A 74 2.69 9.15 -2.16
C GLN A 74 2.27 9.37 -0.71
N ASN A 75 2.80 10.42 -0.08
CA ASN A 75 2.60 10.72 1.34
C ASN A 75 2.40 12.23 1.58
N GLY A 76 1.77 12.89 0.61
CA GLY A 76 1.38 14.29 0.67
C GLY A 76 0.88 14.78 -0.69
N THR A 77 0.36 16.00 -0.75
CA THR A 77 -0.23 16.57 -1.98
C THR A 77 0.80 16.84 -3.09
N ASP A 78 2.08 17.02 -2.74
CA ASP A 78 3.18 17.21 -3.70
C ASP A 78 3.99 15.91 -3.84
N PRO A 79 3.79 15.12 -4.91
CA PRO A 79 4.48 13.84 -5.09
C PRO A 79 5.99 14.00 -5.38
N LEU A 80 6.48 15.20 -5.68
CA LEU A 80 7.92 15.46 -5.85
C LEU A 80 8.64 15.69 -4.53
N LYS A 81 7.90 15.98 -3.45
CA LYS A 81 8.46 16.29 -2.12
C LYS A 81 8.02 15.30 -1.04
N SER A 82 6.88 14.65 -1.25
CA SER A 82 6.20 13.87 -0.22
C SER A 82 5.91 12.47 -0.73
N VAL A 83 6.94 11.63 -0.71
CA VAL A 83 6.87 10.19 -0.96
C VAL A 83 7.61 9.42 0.12
N ILE A 84 7.14 8.21 0.38
CA ILE A 84 7.88 7.21 1.14
C ILE A 84 8.47 6.24 0.12
N GLN A 85 9.80 6.27 -0.05
CA GLN A 85 10.49 5.22 -0.80
C GLN A 85 10.52 3.95 0.04
N ILE A 86 10.09 2.84 -0.56
CA ILE A 86 10.12 1.52 0.07
C ILE A 86 11.45 0.85 -0.25
N LEU A 87 12.10 0.35 0.79
CA LEU A 87 13.42 -0.29 0.67
C LEU A 87 13.27 -1.69 0.07
N GLN A 88 14.09 -2.02 -0.92
CA GLN A 88 14.03 -3.33 -1.58
C GLN A 88 14.42 -4.48 -0.63
N ASP A 89 15.36 -4.25 0.29
CA ASP A 89 15.90 -5.24 1.23
C ASP A 89 15.19 -5.14 2.60
N GLU A 90 14.53 -6.24 3.00
CA GLU A 90 13.82 -6.38 4.28
C GLU A 90 14.71 -6.01 5.48
N LYS A 91 16.01 -6.35 5.42
CA LYS A 91 16.95 -6.14 6.53
C LYS A 91 17.18 -4.67 6.85
N GLN A 92 16.95 -3.78 5.90
CA GLN A 92 17.09 -2.34 6.08
C GLN A 92 15.77 -1.69 6.50
N LEU A 93 14.63 -2.33 6.21
CA LEU A 93 13.30 -1.77 6.44
C LEU A 93 13.01 -1.53 7.93
N VAL A 94 13.03 -2.58 8.75
CA VAL A 94 12.62 -2.51 10.16
C VAL A 94 13.53 -1.60 11.01
N PRO A 95 14.86 -1.63 10.86
CA PRO A 95 15.73 -0.79 11.70
C PRO A 95 15.66 0.71 11.39
N THR A 96 15.16 1.10 10.22
CA THR A 96 15.25 2.50 9.72
C THR A 96 13.91 3.16 9.46
N THR A 97 12.80 2.42 9.61
CA THR A 97 11.45 2.91 9.31
C THR A 97 10.43 2.50 10.38
N GLN A 98 9.18 2.93 10.23
CA GLN A 98 8.07 2.52 11.10
C GLN A 98 7.31 1.30 10.57
N TRP A 99 7.80 0.64 9.51
CA TRP A 99 7.21 -0.60 9.03
C TRP A 99 7.57 -1.74 9.98
N THR A 100 6.56 -2.38 10.55
CA THR A 100 6.73 -3.50 11.48
C THR A 100 6.27 -4.79 10.81
N LYS A 101 6.99 -5.88 11.12
CA LYS A 101 6.66 -7.22 10.61
C LYS A 101 5.35 -7.69 11.25
N GLY A 102 4.41 -8.09 10.42
CA GLY A 102 3.24 -8.86 10.83
C GLY A 102 3.57 -10.34 10.82
N HIS A 103 2.87 -11.10 9.98
CA HIS A 103 3.14 -12.53 9.80
C HIS A 103 3.33 -12.87 8.32
N CYS A 104 3.95 -14.03 8.09
CA CYS A 104 4.00 -14.62 6.77
C CYS A 104 2.66 -15.29 6.45
N PHE A 105 1.98 -14.79 5.42
CA PHE A 105 0.79 -15.45 4.90
C PHE A 105 1.22 -16.41 3.79
N TYR A 106 0.84 -17.68 3.94
CA TYR A 106 1.18 -18.73 2.98
C TYR A 106 0.74 -18.32 1.57
N THR A 107 1.63 -18.46 0.58
CA THR A 107 1.46 -18.02 -0.82
C THR A 107 1.48 -16.51 -1.09
N MET A 108 1.74 -15.67 -0.10
CA MET A 108 1.83 -14.21 -0.31
C MET A 108 3.16 -13.62 0.18
N GLY A 109 3.71 -14.15 1.29
CA GLY A 109 4.96 -13.70 1.89
C GLY A 109 4.77 -12.96 3.21
N ASP A 110 5.87 -12.36 3.69
CA ASP A 110 5.92 -11.60 4.93
C ASP A 110 5.23 -10.25 4.77
N HIS A 111 4.14 -10.05 5.53
CA HIS A 111 3.43 -8.79 5.54
C HIS A 111 4.07 -7.79 6.49
N TYR A 112 4.14 -6.53 6.05
CA TYR A 112 4.61 -5.41 6.83
C TYR A 112 3.55 -4.31 6.90
N TRP A 113 3.38 -3.74 8.09
CA TRP A 113 2.35 -2.75 8.40
C TRP A 113 3.00 -1.50 8.98
N TYR A 114 2.58 -0.33 8.51
CA TYR A 114 3.20 0.92 8.94
C TYR A 114 2.64 1.37 10.30
N ASN A 115 3.50 1.46 11.31
CA ASN A 115 3.20 1.99 12.65
C ASN A 115 1.92 1.41 13.29
N VAL A 116 1.69 0.10 13.09
CA VAL A 116 0.52 -0.59 13.63
C VAL A 116 0.67 -0.78 15.15
N ARG A 117 -0.41 -0.56 15.90
CA ARG A 117 -0.47 -0.73 17.36
C ARG A 117 -1.79 -1.37 17.75
N ALA A 118 -1.79 -2.17 18.81
CA ALA A 118 -3.01 -2.81 19.29
C ALA A 118 -4.09 -1.79 19.71
N ASP A 119 -3.68 -0.67 20.30
CA ASP A 119 -4.54 0.37 20.87
C ASP A 119 -4.78 1.57 19.94
N MET A 120 -4.48 1.43 18.64
CA MET A 120 -4.71 2.52 17.68
C MET A 120 -6.19 2.66 17.29
N PRO A 121 -6.69 3.88 17.07
CA PRO A 121 -8.02 4.06 16.49
C PRO A 121 -8.03 3.65 15.01
N CYS A 122 -9.18 3.19 14.52
CA CYS A 122 -9.31 2.65 13.16
C CYS A 122 -9.07 3.68 12.07
N ASN A 123 -9.37 4.94 12.34
CA ASN A 123 -9.03 6.05 11.47
C ASN A 123 -7.54 6.45 11.53
N GLN A 124 -6.70 5.74 12.28
CA GLN A 124 -5.23 5.87 12.30
C GLN A 124 -4.51 4.78 11.49
N PHE A 125 -5.23 3.80 10.95
CA PHE A 125 -4.63 2.68 10.22
C PHE A 125 -4.07 3.13 8.86
N PHE A 126 -2.78 2.86 8.62
CA PHE A 126 -2.14 3.24 7.37
C PHE A 126 -2.69 2.38 6.21
N PRO A 127 -3.11 2.99 5.09
CA PRO A 127 -3.94 2.32 4.09
C PRO A 127 -3.18 1.45 3.08
N SER A 128 -2.02 0.92 3.48
CA SER A 128 -1.18 0.08 2.64
C SER A 128 -0.34 -0.89 3.48
N CYS A 129 0.01 -2.03 2.89
CA CYS A 129 0.97 -2.99 3.43
C CYS A 129 2.06 -3.28 2.41
N LEU A 130 3.18 -3.84 2.88
CA LEU A 130 4.25 -4.34 2.02
C LEU A 130 4.34 -5.86 2.14
N LEU A 131 4.81 -6.51 1.08
CA LEU A 131 5.05 -7.94 1.07
C LEU A 131 6.48 -8.22 0.64
N TYR A 132 7.20 -8.93 1.50
CA TYR A 132 8.55 -9.40 1.25
C TYR A 132 8.53 -10.92 1.07
N ASN A 133 9.36 -11.39 0.16
CA ASN A 133 9.63 -12.80 -0.05
C ASN A 133 11.15 -12.99 -0.08
N LYS A 134 11.68 -13.93 0.74
CA LYS A 134 13.13 -14.18 0.87
C LYS A 134 13.96 -12.92 1.10
N GLY A 135 13.46 -11.97 1.91
CA GLY A 135 14.17 -10.73 2.21
C GLY A 135 14.06 -9.64 1.16
N GLN A 136 13.27 -9.81 0.10
CA GLN A 136 13.14 -8.85 -1.01
C GLN A 136 11.70 -8.40 -1.20
N LEU A 137 11.49 -7.11 -1.45
CA LEU A 137 10.18 -6.56 -1.76
C LEU A 137 9.64 -7.21 -3.05
N ASN A 138 8.51 -7.90 -2.95
CA ASN A 138 7.87 -8.63 -4.06
C ASN A 138 6.51 -8.03 -4.44
N ALA A 139 5.81 -7.46 -3.48
CA ALA A 139 4.51 -6.86 -3.70
C ALA A 139 4.21 -5.78 -2.65
N PHE A 140 3.12 -5.06 -2.87
CA PHE A 140 2.49 -4.23 -1.86
C PHE A 140 0.99 -4.43 -1.93
N CYS A 141 0.26 -3.97 -0.92
CA CYS A 141 -1.20 -3.97 -0.94
C CYS A 141 -1.77 -2.60 -0.63
N TRP A 142 -2.93 -2.31 -1.19
CA TRP A 142 -3.85 -1.35 -0.59
C TRP A 142 -4.61 -2.05 0.53
N ALA A 143 -4.71 -1.41 1.69
CA ALA A 143 -5.37 -1.96 2.87
C ALA A 143 -6.35 -0.92 3.44
N LEU A 144 -7.52 -0.84 2.83
CA LEU A 144 -8.44 0.27 3.01
C LEU A 144 -9.43 -0.06 4.12
N ASN A 145 -9.49 0.79 5.15
CA ASN A 145 -10.36 0.58 6.31
C ASN A 145 -11.82 0.99 6.01
N THR A 146 -12.41 0.32 5.03
CA THR A 146 -13.75 0.57 4.48
C THR A 146 -14.20 -0.69 3.76
N GLN A 147 -15.50 -0.94 3.69
CA GLN A 147 -16.06 -2.03 2.90
C GLN A 147 -16.30 -1.55 1.46
N LEU A 148 -15.48 -2.03 0.52
CA LEU A 148 -15.69 -1.82 -0.91
C LEU A 148 -16.55 -2.93 -1.50
N THR A 149 -17.32 -2.63 -2.55
CA THR A 149 -18.22 -3.60 -3.19
C THR A 149 -17.61 -4.28 -4.42
N SER A 150 -16.45 -3.82 -4.87
CA SER A 150 -15.78 -4.34 -6.06
C SER A 150 -15.16 -5.72 -5.77
N PRO A 151 -15.38 -6.74 -6.62
CA PRO A 151 -14.82 -8.08 -6.43
C PRO A 151 -13.29 -8.16 -6.58
N ARG A 152 -12.65 -7.04 -6.94
CA ARG A 152 -11.17 -6.94 -6.99
C ARG A 152 -10.55 -6.77 -5.60
N TYR A 153 -11.34 -6.45 -4.59
CA TYR A 153 -10.87 -6.36 -3.22
C TYR A 153 -11.23 -7.63 -2.46
N GLU A 154 -10.27 -8.08 -1.67
CA GLU A 154 -10.48 -9.13 -0.68
C GLU A 154 -11.06 -8.48 0.59
N HIS A 155 -11.91 -9.23 1.29
CA HIS A 155 -12.51 -8.82 2.56
C HIS A 155 -12.22 -9.86 3.64
N PRO A 156 -10.98 -9.91 4.16
CA PRO A 156 -10.59 -10.88 5.18
C PRO A 156 -11.43 -10.72 6.45
N THR A 157 -11.81 -11.84 7.04
CA THR A 157 -12.46 -11.86 8.35
C THR A 157 -11.44 -11.55 9.45
N LEU A 158 -11.91 -11.17 10.65
CA LEU A 158 -11.03 -10.89 11.79
C LEU A 158 -10.05 -12.04 12.10
N SER A 159 -10.48 -13.30 11.98
CA SER A 159 -9.62 -14.46 12.20
C SER A 159 -8.56 -14.65 11.11
N VAL A 160 -8.80 -14.10 9.92
CA VAL A 160 -7.82 -14.12 8.83
C VAL A 160 -6.84 -12.94 8.99
N LEU A 161 -7.29 -11.78 9.49
CA LEU A 161 -6.40 -10.64 9.78
C LEU A 161 -5.25 -11.03 10.72
N SER A 162 -5.52 -11.84 11.76
CA SER A 162 -4.48 -12.32 12.68
C SER A 162 -3.47 -13.29 12.06
N GLN A 163 -3.65 -13.70 10.79
CA GLN A 163 -2.67 -14.51 10.07
C GLN A 163 -1.63 -13.66 9.34
N PHE A 164 -1.81 -12.33 9.26
CA PHE A 164 -0.90 -11.45 8.54
C PHE A 164 -0.64 -10.09 9.20
N ILE A 165 -1.43 -9.66 10.19
CA ILE A 165 -1.21 -8.43 10.99
C ILE A 165 -0.76 -8.81 12.41
N ASP A 166 0.32 -8.19 12.89
CA ASP A 166 0.78 -8.30 14.27
C ASP A 166 1.33 -6.95 14.79
N PRO A 167 0.80 -6.41 15.91
CA PRO A 167 -0.44 -6.80 16.56
C PRO A 167 -1.67 -6.44 15.71
N VAL A 168 -2.75 -7.22 15.81
CA VAL A 168 -4.04 -6.85 15.22
C VAL A 168 -4.63 -5.65 15.99
N PRO A 169 -4.92 -4.51 15.35
CA PRO A 169 -5.61 -3.39 15.99
C PRO A 169 -6.94 -3.81 16.60
N GLN A 170 -7.15 -3.49 17.88
CA GLN A 170 -8.38 -3.83 18.60
C GLN A 170 -9.61 -3.18 17.97
N CYS A 171 -9.44 -2.01 17.35
CA CYS A 171 -10.53 -1.28 16.71
C CYS A 171 -11.23 -2.09 15.62
N PHE A 172 -10.57 -3.05 14.95
CA PHE A 172 -11.22 -3.90 13.96
C PHE A 172 -12.33 -4.77 14.56
N ALA A 173 -12.25 -5.08 15.86
CA ALA A 173 -13.28 -5.84 16.57
C ALA A 173 -14.22 -4.96 17.40
N THR A 174 -13.78 -3.78 17.85
CA THR A 174 -14.49 -2.99 18.87
C THR A 174 -15.08 -1.68 18.36
N ASP A 175 -14.61 -1.16 17.23
CA ASP A 175 -15.12 0.08 16.66
C ASP A 175 -16.45 -0.18 15.93
N PRO A 176 -17.59 0.40 16.36
CA PRO A 176 -18.88 0.17 15.71
C PRO A 176 -18.95 0.72 14.28
N ASP A 177 -18.07 1.67 13.95
CA ASP A 177 -18.00 2.27 12.63
C ASP A 177 -17.12 1.45 11.68
N TYR A 178 -16.23 0.59 12.19
CA TYR A 178 -15.51 -0.38 11.38
C TYR A 178 -16.48 -1.30 10.64
N LYS A 179 -16.34 -1.38 9.32
CA LYS A 179 -17.17 -2.24 8.47
C LYS A 179 -16.40 -3.45 7.98
N ALA A 180 -15.25 -3.23 7.37
CA ALA A 180 -14.34 -4.26 6.88
C ALA A 180 -13.00 -3.63 6.51
N LEU A 181 -11.95 -4.45 6.43
CA LEU A 181 -10.73 -4.13 5.70
C LEU A 181 -10.92 -4.62 4.25
N SER A 182 -10.72 -3.73 3.28
CA SER A 182 -10.67 -4.09 1.85
C SER A 182 -9.23 -4.09 1.39
N THR A 183 -8.70 -5.26 1.03
CA THR A 183 -7.31 -5.41 0.57
C THR A 183 -7.23 -5.64 -0.94
N MET A 184 -6.22 -5.07 -1.59
CA MET A 184 -5.87 -5.40 -2.98
C MET A 184 -4.36 -5.50 -3.11
N HIS A 185 -3.88 -6.70 -3.38
CA HIS A 185 -2.47 -7.00 -3.59
C HIS A 185 -2.03 -6.64 -5.01
N VAL A 186 -0.82 -6.06 -5.14
CA VAL A 186 -0.20 -5.69 -6.41
C VAL A 186 1.21 -6.28 -6.44
N TYR A 187 1.37 -7.34 -7.22
CA TYR A 187 2.62 -8.10 -7.33
C TYR A 187 3.54 -7.54 -8.43
N PHE A 188 4.85 -7.54 -8.15
CA PHE A 188 5.88 -7.13 -9.12
C PHE A 188 6.42 -8.31 -9.93
N SER A 189 6.17 -9.54 -9.49
CA SER A 189 6.57 -10.76 -10.17
C SER A 189 5.37 -11.67 -10.44
N SER A 190 5.54 -12.59 -11.39
CA SER A 190 4.53 -13.61 -11.73
C SER A 190 4.71 -14.93 -10.95
N GLU A 191 5.73 -15.04 -10.11
CA GLU A 191 6.01 -16.27 -9.37
C GLU A 191 5.20 -16.32 -8.08
N ILE A 192 4.18 -17.17 -8.06
CA ILE A 192 3.27 -17.38 -6.91
C ILE A 192 3.89 -18.31 -5.84
N SER A 193 5.13 -18.80 -6.04
CA SER A 193 5.86 -19.57 -5.03
C SER A 193 6.45 -18.66 -3.95
N ASP A 194 5.57 -17.85 -3.36
CA ASP A 194 5.85 -16.94 -2.27
C ASP A 194 5.76 -17.70 -0.95
N LEU A 195 6.92 -18.20 -0.52
CA LEU A 195 7.12 -18.76 0.82
C LEU A 195 8.28 -17.99 1.41
N CYS A 196 7.99 -17.26 2.49
CA CYS A 196 8.95 -16.54 3.33
C CYS A 196 10.34 -17.24 3.39
#